data_AF-A0A2E8YIQ1-F1
#
_entry.id   AF-A0A2E8YIQ1-F1
#
_cell.length_a   1.000
_cell.length_b   1.000
_cell.length_c   1.000
_cell.angle_alpha   90.00
_cell.angle_beta   90.00
_cell.angle_gamma   90.00
#
_symmetry.space_group_name_H-M   'P 1'
#
loop_
_entity.id
_entity.type
_entity.pdbx_description
1 polymer ?
#
loop_
_entity_poly.entity_id
_entity_poly.type
_entity_poly.pdbx_seq_one_letter_code
_entity_poly.pdbx_strand_id
1 'polypeptide(L)'
;MRPTSDSLVEVLWRTQAIDDAFRSRSQTCRGDGFLAEFASVVEAVRCALEIQQHVTQANLGLPSEARIEFRIGINLGDVIMEGDDVYGDGVNVAARLQELAQPGGICLSGAARDQVRDRFGFSFSDRGNIQVKNIQGPVRLYDVSDGSTGDVQDPHRGLSLLGAFSRYTWLTSLVLISIVLPGVAWWYWEASGQRHARDLERQEQAKAGPNQQEVFSQASIAVLPFDNLSDDPAQEYFADGITEDIIMALSRIRSLAVIARNSTFVYKGKAVNVQEIGRDLGVRYVLEGSVRRADDRVRILAQLIDTETGSRLWAERFDREVSDVFAAQDEVTRNIVAALHLELPAAELERVKRKDTIVMQAYDYVLRRRDISLHYSPESQKRAKEMFNKAIELDPNYAQA
;
A
#
# COMPACT_ATOMS: atom_id res chain seq x y z
N MET A 1 32.86 1.87 1.61
CA MET A 1 32.35 0.48 1.56
C MET A 1 30.84 0.57 1.71
N ARG A 2 30.05 0.02 0.78
CA ARG A 2 28.59 -0.05 0.97
C ARG A 2 28.32 -1.11 2.06
N PRO A 3 27.46 -0.83 3.05
CA PRO A 3 27.05 -1.85 4.01
C PRO A 3 26.40 -3.00 3.25
N THR A 4 26.85 -4.23 3.48
CA THR A 4 26.22 -5.46 2.99
C THR A 4 24.92 -5.72 3.76
N SER A 5 23.99 -6.49 3.20
CA SER A 5 22.73 -6.88 3.86
C SER A 5 22.94 -7.42 5.29
N ASP A 6 24.06 -8.10 5.53
CA ASP A 6 24.45 -8.63 6.84
C ASP A 6 24.68 -7.53 7.90
N SER A 7 25.18 -6.36 7.50
CA SER A 7 25.44 -5.26 8.42
C SER A 7 24.17 -4.50 8.84
N LEU A 8 23.14 -4.46 7.98
CA LEU A 8 21.82 -3.93 8.33
C LEU A 8 21.12 -4.87 9.32
N VAL A 9 21.20 -6.18 9.05
CA VAL A 9 20.71 -7.22 9.94
C VAL A 9 21.43 -7.13 11.29
N GLU A 10 22.76 -6.97 11.33
CA GLU A 10 23.55 -6.88 12.57
C GLU A 10 23.26 -5.61 13.40
N VAL A 11 22.99 -4.46 12.76
CA VAL A 11 22.57 -3.22 13.44
C VAL A 11 21.16 -3.36 14.03
N LEU A 12 20.26 -4.03 13.31
CA LEU A 12 18.90 -4.34 13.77
C LEU A 12 18.91 -5.35 14.95
N TRP A 13 19.78 -6.36 14.93
CA TRP A 13 19.90 -7.36 16.01
C TRP A 13 20.61 -6.83 17.26
N ARG A 14 21.49 -5.82 17.14
CA ARG A 14 22.15 -5.18 18.29
C ARG A 14 21.23 -4.28 19.10
N THR A 15 20.07 -3.91 18.56
CA THR A 15 19.09 -3.08 19.25
C THR A 15 18.03 -3.97 19.89
N GLN A 16 18.24 -4.33 21.16
CA GLN A 16 17.38 -5.21 21.96
C GLN A 16 15.90 -4.74 22.03
N ALA A 17 15.63 -3.46 21.76
CA ALA A 17 14.28 -2.88 21.66
C ALA A 17 13.52 -3.27 20.38
N ILE A 18 14.23 -3.54 19.28
CA ILE A 18 13.63 -4.07 18.05
C ILE A 18 13.17 -5.50 18.32
N ASP A 19 13.96 -6.29 19.04
CA ASP A 19 13.67 -7.70 19.31
C ASP A 19 12.32 -7.93 20.04
N ASP A 20 11.96 -7.11 21.04
CA ASP A 20 10.68 -7.27 21.76
C ASP A 20 9.46 -6.72 20.99
N ALA A 21 9.63 -5.65 20.19
CA ALA A 21 8.56 -5.11 19.35
C ALA A 21 8.34 -5.96 18.08
N PHE A 22 9.39 -6.58 17.55
CA PHE A 22 9.40 -7.32 16.28
C PHE A 22 9.15 -8.83 16.42
N ARG A 23 9.36 -9.44 17.59
CA ARG A 23 9.18 -10.91 17.80
C ARG A 23 7.74 -11.44 17.68
N SER A 24 6.73 -10.58 17.63
CA SER A 24 5.32 -11.01 17.58
C SER A 24 4.64 -10.83 16.22
N ARG A 25 5.34 -10.35 15.18
CA ARG A 25 4.70 -9.84 13.95
C ARG A 25 5.44 -10.22 12.69
N SER A 26 4.66 -10.42 11.62
CA SER A 26 5.11 -10.84 10.29
C SER A 26 5.99 -9.78 9.64
N GLN A 27 7.16 -10.20 9.18
CA GLN A 27 8.17 -9.34 8.58
C GLN A 27 8.55 -9.88 7.22
N THR A 28 8.60 -8.96 6.25
CA THR A 28 9.26 -9.23 4.97
C THR A 28 10.49 -8.33 4.87
N CYS A 29 11.67 -8.93 4.85
CA CYS A 29 12.92 -8.22 4.50
C CYS A 29 13.12 -8.34 2.99
N ARG A 30 13.17 -7.21 2.27
CA ARG A 30 13.40 -7.21 0.81
C ARG A 30 14.45 -6.15 0.47
N GLY A 31 15.68 -6.60 0.21
CA GLY A 31 16.82 -5.71 -0.10
C GLY A 31 17.31 -4.93 1.13
N ASP A 32 17.52 -3.61 0.97
CA ASP A 32 18.01 -2.70 2.04
C ASP A 32 16.89 -2.13 2.93
N GLY A 33 15.66 -2.65 2.80
CA GLY A 33 14.48 -2.16 3.53
C GLY A 33 13.73 -3.28 4.26
N PHE A 34 12.95 -2.90 5.26
CA PHE A 34 12.05 -3.79 6.00
C PHE A 34 10.63 -3.23 5.99
N LEU A 35 9.66 -4.13 6.04
CA LEU A 35 8.25 -3.82 6.15
C LEU A 35 7.69 -4.44 7.44
N ALA A 36 6.89 -3.68 8.17
CA ALA A 36 6.29 -4.11 9.43
C ALA A 36 4.81 -3.70 9.49
N GLU A 37 3.97 -4.62 9.95
CA GLU A 37 2.53 -4.43 10.15
C GLU A 37 2.22 -4.17 11.63
N PHE A 38 1.24 -3.30 11.89
CA PHE A 38 0.79 -2.98 13.24
C PHE A 38 -0.74 -2.99 13.28
N ALA A 39 -1.30 -3.63 14.32
CA ALA A 39 -2.74 -3.59 14.60
C ALA A 39 -3.25 -2.18 14.95
N SER A 40 -2.35 -1.23 15.21
CA SER A 40 -2.67 0.16 15.51
C SER A 40 -1.63 1.13 14.92
N VAL A 41 -2.11 2.20 14.29
CA VAL A 41 -1.25 3.29 13.82
C VAL A 41 -0.49 3.97 14.96
N VAL A 42 -1.08 4.02 16.16
CA VAL A 42 -0.41 4.59 17.35
C VAL A 42 0.85 3.78 17.70
N GLU A 43 0.78 2.45 17.61
CA GLU A 43 1.93 1.57 17.86
C GLU A 43 2.99 1.74 16.77
N ALA A 44 2.58 1.83 15.50
CA ALA A 44 3.49 2.04 14.38
C ALA A 44 4.29 3.34 14.56
N VAL A 45 3.63 4.43 14.95
CA VAL A 45 4.28 5.74 15.17
C VAL A 45 5.25 5.71 16.35
N ARG A 46 4.86 5.07 17.47
CA ARG A 46 5.75 4.91 18.63
C ARG A 46 7.00 4.11 18.29
N CYS A 47 6.81 2.97 17.62
CA CYS A 47 7.91 2.13 17.17
C CYS A 47 8.87 2.89 16.24
N ALA A 48 8.32 3.64 15.27
CA ALA A 48 9.13 4.45 14.37
C ALA A 48 9.97 5.53 15.09
N LEU A 49 9.41 6.19 16.11
CA LEU A 49 10.13 7.16 16.93
C LEU A 49 11.24 6.49 17.74
N GLU A 50 10.96 5.34 18.36
CA GLU A 50 11.96 4.56 19.09
C GLU A 50 13.11 4.11 18.19
N ILE A 51 12.82 3.67 16.95
CA ILE A 51 13.84 3.31 15.97
C ILE A 51 14.72 4.53 15.65
N GLN A 52 14.13 5.68 15.33
CA GLN A 52 14.90 6.88 14.99
C GLN A 52 15.75 7.39 16.17
N GLN A 53 15.24 7.29 17.40
CA GLN A 53 16.00 7.67 18.60
C GLN A 53 17.21 6.76 18.81
N HIS A 54 17.05 5.44 18.70
CA HIS A 54 18.16 4.50 18.86
C HIS A 54 19.22 4.65 17.76
N VAL A 55 18.79 4.87 16.52
CA VAL A 55 19.70 5.07 15.39
C VAL A 55 20.47 6.38 15.56
N THR A 56 19.80 7.43 16.01
CA THR A 56 20.45 8.71 16.35
C THR A 56 21.50 8.52 17.44
N GLN A 57 21.18 7.75 18.48
CA GLN A 57 22.13 7.42 19.56
C GLN A 57 23.30 6.57 19.07
N ALA A 58 23.05 5.57 18.22
CA ALA A 58 24.10 4.72 17.64
C ALA A 58 25.03 5.50 16.69
N ASN A 59 24.53 6.55 16.05
CA ASN A 59 25.30 7.45 15.21
C ASN A 59 26.13 8.48 16.01
N LEU A 60 25.95 8.58 17.34
CA LEU A 60 26.74 9.49 18.18
C LEU A 60 28.22 9.08 18.13
N GLY A 61 29.08 10.05 17.77
CA GLY A 61 30.52 9.83 17.69
C GLY A 61 31.02 9.21 16.37
N LEU A 62 30.12 8.87 15.44
CA LEU A 62 30.51 8.39 14.10
C LEU A 62 30.69 9.56 13.12
N PRO A 63 31.72 9.50 12.24
CA PRO A 63 31.88 10.45 11.15
C PRO A 63 30.71 10.35 10.16
N SER A 64 30.34 11.44 9.50
CA SER A 64 29.15 11.52 8.64
C SER A 64 29.08 10.45 7.54
N GLU A 65 30.22 9.91 7.13
CA GLU A 65 30.35 8.86 6.10
C GLU A 65 29.98 7.45 6.59
N ALA A 66 29.95 7.26 7.91
CA ALA A 66 29.65 5.98 8.57
C ALA A 66 28.30 5.96 9.29
N ARG A 67 27.54 7.07 9.22
CA ARG A 67 26.20 7.16 9.83
C ARG A 67 25.20 6.37 9.01
N ILE A 68 24.32 5.65 9.70
CA ILE A 68 23.19 4.95 9.08
C ILE A 68 21.94 5.72 9.43
N GLU A 69 21.23 6.25 8.43
CA GLU A 69 20.02 7.05 8.64
C GLU A 69 18.83 6.33 8.00
N PHE A 70 17.84 5.96 8.82
CA PHE A 70 16.62 5.33 8.32
C PHE A 70 15.64 6.39 7.84
N ARG A 71 14.94 6.05 6.77
CA ARG A 71 13.73 6.76 6.32
C ARG A 71 12.56 5.87 6.65
N ILE A 72 11.50 6.42 7.26
CA ILE A 72 10.34 5.64 7.68
C ILE A 72 9.07 6.26 7.09
N GLY A 73 8.24 5.42 6.48
CA GLY A 73 6.91 5.78 5.95
C GLY A 73 5.83 4.96 6.63
N ILE A 74 4.79 5.62 7.14
CA ILE A 74 3.67 4.99 7.84
C ILE A 74 2.37 5.31 7.11
N ASN A 75 1.66 4.27 6.69
CA ASN A 75 0.34 4.39 6.09
C ASN A 75 -0.68 3.54 6.83
N LEU A 76 -1.94 3.98 6.81
CA LEU A 76 -3.10 3.18 7.19
C LEU A 76 -3.82 2.75 5.91
N GLY A 77 -4.03 1.45 5.73
CA GLY A 77 -4.75 0.90 4.60
C GLY A 77 -4.87 -0.62 4.70
N ASP A 78 -5.70 -1.19 3.83
CA ASP A 78 -5.92 -2.64 3.80
C ASP A 78 -4.67 -3.34 3.26
N VAL A 79 -4.23 -4.37 3.98
CA VAL A 79 -3.12 -5.24 3.59
C VAL A 79 -3.57 -6.70 3.67
N ILE A 80 -3.07 -7.51 2.75
CA ILE A 80 -3.32 -8.96 2.67
C ILE A 80 -2.02 -9.66 3.02
N MET A 81 -2.10 -10.61 3.95
CA MET A 81 -0.99 -11.45 4.40
C MET A 81 -1.03 -12.81 3.70
N GLU A 82 0.01 -13.18 2.97
CA GLU A 82 0.20 -14.56 2.47
C GLU A 82 1.55 -15.09 2.96
N GLY A 83 1.55 -15.87 4.05
CA GLY A 83 2.77 -16.33 4.69
C GLY A 83 3.52 -15.19 5.40
N ASP A 84 4.80 -15.00 5.08
CA ASP A 84 5.63 -13.91 5.63
C ASP A 84 5.65 -12.66 4.72
N ASP A 85 4.90 -12.65 3.61
CA ASP A 85 4.83 -11.54 2.66
C ASP A 85 3.55 -10.70 2.85
N VAL A 86 3.70 -9.37 2.84
CA VAL A 86 2.60 -8.38 2.96
C VAL A 86 2.34 -7.72 1.60
N TYR A 87 1.06 -7.70 1.17
CA TYR A 87 0.64 -7.11 -0.11
C TYR A 87 -0.53 -6.13 0.07
N GLY A 88 -0.67 -5.19 -0.87
CA GLY A 88 -1.81 -4.27 -0.94
C GLY A 88 -1.42 -2.83 -1.24
N ASP A 89 -2.39 -2.00 -1.60
CA ASP A 89 -2.19 -0.58 -1.89
C ASP A 89 -1.59 0.15 -0.68
N GLY A 90 -1.94 -0.30 0.53
CA GLY A 90 -1.38 0.21 1.77
C GLY A 90 0.15 0.13 1.85
N VAL A 91 0.73 -0.96 1.31
CA VAL A 91 2.18 -1.18 1.25
C VAL A 91 2.84 -0.23 0.24
N ASN A 92 2.21 -0.05 -0.92
CA ASN A 92 2.72 0.87 -1.95
C ASN A 92 2.74 2.32 -1.47
N VAL A 93 1.70 2.75 -0.73
CA VAL A 93 1.68 4.08 -0.11
C VAL A 93 2.80 4.20 0.91
N ALA A 94 2.95 3.24 1.82
CA ALA A 94 3.97 3.27 2.87
C ALA A 94 5.39 3.34 2.30
N ALA A 95 5.70 2.53 1.29
CA ALA A 95 6.98 2.55 0.59
C ALA A 95 7.25 3.93 -0.03
N ARG A 96 6.23 4.57 -0.61
CA ARG A 96 6.39 5.91 -1.18
C ARG A 96 6.59 6.99 -0.13
N LEU A 97 5.86 6.92 0.98
CA LEU A 97 6.06 7.84 2.10
C LEU A 97 7.50 7.73 2.63
N GLN A 98 8.06 6.51 2.67
CA GLN A 98 9.45 6.29 3.03
C GLN A 98 10.41 6.97 2.04
N GLU A 99 10.17 6.88 0.73
CA GLU A 99 11.02 7.55 -0.28
C GLU A 99 11.01 9.08 -0.12
N LEU A 100 9.91 9.65 0.35
CA LEU A 100 9.71 11.10 0.53
C LEU A 100 10.22 11.61 1.89
N ALA A 101 10.47 10.69 2.84
CA ALA A 101 11.03 11.03 4.13
C ALA A 101 12.47 11.53 3.99
N GLN A 102 12.81 12.57 4.76
CA GLN A 102 14.21 12.98 4.90
C GLN A 102 14.99 11.88 5.63
N PRO A 103 16.31 11.76 5.42
CA PRO A 103 17.14 10.86 6.23
C PRO A 103 16.95 11.14 7.74
N GLY A 104 16.62 10.12 8.53
CA GLY A 104 16.26 10.26 9.95
C GLY A 104 14.81 10.73 10.20
N GLY A 105 14.01 10.92 9.15
CA GLY A 105 12.63 11.39 9.20
C GLY A 105 11.58 10.29 9.21
N ILE A 106 10.39 10.65 9.70
CA ILE A 106 9.19 9.79 9.71
C ILE A 106 8.07 10.54 8.97
N CYS A 107 7.50 9.91 7.95
CA CYS A 107 6.40 10.45 7.16
C CYS A 107 5.11 9.63 7.33
N LEU A 108 3.98 10.31 7.50
CA LEU A 108 2.65 9.73 7.68
C LEU A 108 1.71 10.16 6.54
N SER A 109 0.81 9.26 6.16
CA SER A 109 -0.37 9.64 5.36
C SER A 109 -1.40 10.38 6.21
N GLY A 110 -2.27 11.16 5.55
CA GLY A 110 -3.39 11.84 6.23
C GLY A 110 -4.33 10.90 6.98
N ALA A 111 -4.61 9.71 6.43
CA ALA A 111 -5.43 8.70 7.09
C ALA A 111 -4.79 8.19 8.40
N ALA A 112 -3.47 7.93 8.37
CA ALA A 112 -2.73 7.55 9.57
C ALA A 112 -2.72 8.69 10.61
N ARG A 113 -2.44 9.92 10.15
CA ARG A 113 -2.41 11.12 11.00
C ARG A 113 -3.76 11.39 11.68
N ASP A 114 -4.88 11.25 10.97
CA ASP A 114 -6.21 11.51 11.54
C ASP A 114 -6.58 10.52 12.66
N GLN A 115 -6.01 9.31 12.67
CA GLN A 115 -6.20 8.34 13.76
C GLN A 115 -5.35 8.65 15.01
N VAL A 116 -4.24 9.39 14.86
CA VAL A 116 -3.33 9.73 15.97
C VAL A 116 -3.41 11.19 16.41
N ARG A 117 -4.09 12.05 15.66
CA ARG A 117 -4.22 13.51 15.86
C ARG A 117 -4.64 13.88 17.28
N ASP A 118 -5.56 13.12 17.86
CA ASP A 118 -6.19 13.46 19.15
C ASP A 118 -5.50 12.78 20.34
N ARG A 119 -4.36 12.09 20.12
CA ARG A 119 -3.55 11.45 21.18
C ARG A 119 -2.35 12.32 21.54
N PHE A 120 -2.23 12.63 22.84
CA PHE A 120 -1.13 13.41 23.41
C PHE A 120 0.25 12.80 23.11
N GLY A 121 1.21 13.61 22.62
CA GLY A 121 2.64 13.26 22.53
C GLY A 121 3.32 13.47 21.18
N PHE A 122 2.58 13.77 20.10
CA PHE A 122 3.15 13.88 18.75
C PHE A 122 2.99 15.29 18.17
N SER A 123 4.04 15.78 17.51
CA SER A 123 4.00 17.00 16.70
C SER A 123 3.97 16.63 15.21
N PHE A 124 3.09 17.26 14.45
CA PHE A 124 2.93 16.99 13.01
C PHE A 124 3.19 18.27 12.21
N SER A 125 4.09 18.23 11.24
CA SER A 125 4.24 19.29 10.24
C SER A 125 3.60 18.86 8.92
N ASP A 126 2.72 19.71 8.39
CA ASP A 126 2.03 19.43 7.13
C ASP A 126 2.94 19.76 5.94
N ARG A 127 3.18 18.78 5.08
CA ARG A 127 3.98 18.90 3.85
C ARG A 127 3.13 19.04 2.60
N GLY A 128 1.81 19.10 2.77
CA GLY A 128 0.84 19.31 1.70
C GLY A 128 0.47 18.03 0.96
N ASN A 129 -0.23 18.23 -0.15
CA ASN A 129 -0.80 17.18 -0.96
C ASN A 129 0.22 16.70 -1.99
N ILE A 130 0.58 15.41 -1.94
CA ILE A 130 1.47 14.79 -2.92
C ILE A 130 0.66 13.80 -3.74
N GLN A 131 0.73 13.97 -5.06
CA GLN A 131 0.16 13.00 -5.98
C GLN A 131 1.13 11.84 -6.15
N VAL A 132 0.77 10.71 -5.59
CA VAL A 132 1.54 9.48 -5.70
C VAL A 132 1.11 8.75 -6.96
N LYS A 133 2.06 8.28 -7.76
CA LYS A 133 1.76 7.41 -8.92
C LYS A 133 0.99 6.17 -8.45
N ASN A 134 -0.08 5.79 -9.14
CA ASN A 134 -0.97 4.65 -8.83
C ASN A 134 -1.79 4.75 -7.54
N ILE A 135 -2.13 5.97 -7.07
CA ILE A 135 -3.10 6.19 -5.98
C ILE A 135 -4.12 7.23 -6.43
N GLN A 136 -5.41 6.95 -6.24
CA GLN A 136 -6.47 7.92 -6.51
C GLN A 136 -6.50 9.03 -5.46
N GLY A 137 -6.30 10.25 -5.91
CA GLY A 137 -6.34 11.45 -5.08
C GLY A 137 -4.98 11.79 -4.43
N PRO A 138 -4.77 13.08 -4.10
CA PRO A 138 -3.55 13.49 -3.43
C PRO A 138 -3.47 12.89 -2.02
N VAL A 139 -2.37 12.24 -1.71
CA VAL A 139 -2.06 11.81 -0.34
C VAL A 139 -1.45 12.99 0.39
N ARG A 140 -2.11 13.45 1.45
CA ARG A 140 -1.57 14.51 2.30
C ARG A 140 -0.47 13.94 3.19
N LEU A 141 0.71 14.56 3.12
CA LEU A 141 1.91 14.12 3.81
C LEU A 141 2.09 14.91 5.12
N TYR A 142 2.41 14.19 6.19
CA TYR A 142 2.79 14.79 7.47
C TYR A 142 4.15 14.26 7.92
N ASP A 143 5.09 15.12 8.31
CA ASP A 143 6.26 14.66 9.06
C ASP A 143 5.89 14.59 10.56
N VAL A 144 6.46 13.60 11.25
CA VAL A 144 6.26 13.42 12.70
C VAL A 144 7.54 13.72 13.45
N SER A 145 7.40 14.49 14.53
CA SER A 145 8.43 14.70 15.54
C SER A 145 7.87 14.43 16.95
N ASP A 146 8.76 14.04 17.85
CA ASP A 146 8.45 13.87 19.27
C ASP A 146 8.12 15.26 19.87
N GLY A 147 6.96 15.38 20.52
CA GLY A 147 6.57 16.62 21.21
C GLY A 147 7.44 16.96 22.43
N SER A 148 8.41 16.11 22.79
CA SER A 148 9.31 16.28 23.92
C SER A 148 10.71 16.85 23.59
N THR A 149 10.90 17.43 22.40
CA THR A 149 12.07 18.30 22.13
C THR A 149 11.60 19.71 21.81
N GLY A 150 11.68 20.57 22.82
CA GLY A 150 11.72 22.00 22.59
C GLY A 150 12.88 22.36 21.66
N ASP A 151 12.58 23.28 20.74
CA ASP A 151 13.49 24.30 20.23
C ASP A 151 14.96 23.88 20.07
N VAL A 152 15.30 23.27 18.93
CA VAL A 152 16.68 23.33 18.43
C VAL A 152 16.81 24.60 17.61
N GLN A 153 16.96 25.71 18.32
CA GLN A 153 17.60 26.91 17.81
C GLN A 153 18.99 26.54 17.29
N ASP A 154 19.21 26.85 16.01
CA ASP A 154 20.52 26.88 15.36
C ASP A 154 21.51 27.75 16.17
N PRO A 155 22.52 27.17 16.86
CA PRO A 155 23.30 27.89 17.85
C PRO A 155 24.63 28.35 17.26
N HIS A 156 24.62 29.32 16.33
CA HIS A 156 25.83 30.05 15.98
C HIS A 156 25.57 31.55 15.78
N ARG A 157 25.28 32.27 16.87
CA ARG A 157 25.58 33.71 16.97
C ARG A 157 26.16 34.08 18.33
N GLY A 158 27.40 34.57 18.27
CA GLY A 158 27.90 35.60 19.17
C GLY A 158 29.12 35.21 19.97
N LEU A 159 30.31 35.52 19.44
CA LEU A 159 31.35 36.09 20.30
C LEU A 159 31.90 37.36 19.63
N SER A 160 31.58 38.48 20.26
CA SER A 160 32.19 39.78 20.05
C SER A 160 33.60 39.80 20.65
N LEU A 161 34.60 40.24 19.88
CA LEU A 161 35.78 40.88 20.45
C LEU A 161 36.16 42.12 19.61
N LEU A 162 36.32 43.21 20.35
CA LEU A 162 36.70 44.56 19.95
C LEU A 162 38.10 44.64 19.35
N GLY A 163 38.35 45.66 18.54
CA GLY A 163 39.71 46.12 18.28
C GLY A 163 39.82 47.12 17.13
N ALA A 164 39.92 48.39 17.47
CA ALA A 164 39.92 49.53 16.57
C ALA A 164 41.26 49.76 15.80
N PHE A 165 41.18 50.63 14.79
CA PHE A 165 42.25 51.39 14.11
C PHE A 165 43.18 50.66 13.11
N SER A 166 43.16 51.04 11.83
CA SER A 166 43.83 52.26 11.33
C SER A 166 43.89 52.28 9.79
N ARG A 167 43.86 53.50 9.26
CA ARG A 167 43.74 53.86 7.84
C ARG A 167 45.13 53.90 7.19
N TYR A 168 45.65 52.78 6.66
CA TYR A 168 46.64 52.76 5.55
C TYR A 168 47.07 51.32 5.27
N THR A 169 46.75 50.78 4.07
CA THR A 169 47.38 49.67 3.31
C THR A 169 46.37 49.01 2.36
N TRP A 170 45.63 49.81 1.60
CA TRP A 170 44.65 49.33 0.59
C TRP A 170 45.16 49.38 -0.86
N LEU A 171 46.47 49.49 -1.09
CA LEU A 171 46.99 49.77 -2.44
C LEU A 171 47.97 48.75 -3.03
N THR A 172 48.21 47.61 -2.39
CA THR A 172 49.11 46.57 -2.97
C THR A 172 48.45 45.23 -3.30
N SER A 173 47.21 44.96 -2.87
CA SER A 173 46.58 43.64 -3.09
C SER A 173 45.61 43.55 -4.28
N LEU A 174 45.23 44.67 -4.91
CA LEU A 174 44.25 44.67 -6.02
C LEU A 174 44.80 44.14 -7.35
N VAL A 175 46.12 44.07 -7.51
CA VAL A 175 46.76 43.65 -8.78
C VAL A 175 46.97 42.13 -8.85
N LEU A 176 47.07 41.44 -7.71
CA LEU A 176 47.22 39.97 -7.68
C LEU A 176 45.88 39.22 -7.79
N ILE A 177 44.78 39.84 -7.37
CA ILE A 177 43.43 39.25 -7.44
C ILE A 177 42.85 39.32 -8.87
N SER A 178 43.22 40.31 -9.69
CA SER A 178 42.69 40.47 -11.05
C SER A 178 43.23 39.46 -12.07
N ILE A 179 44.36 38.81 -11.80
CA ILE A 179 44.99 37.83 -12.71
C ILE A 179 44.54 36.39 -12.38
N VAL A 180 44.23 36.10 -11.11
CA VAL A 180 43.80 34.75 -10.68
C VAL A 180 42.30 34.53 -10.93
N LEU A 181 41.47 35.56 -10.78
CA LEU A 181 40.01 35.44 -10.95
C LEU A 181 39.54 35.06 -12.37
N PRO A 182 40.11 35.57 -13.48
CA PRO A 182 39.68 35.17 -14.82
C PRO A 182 40.07 33.73 -15.14
N GLY A 183 41.24 33.28 -14.69
CA GLY A 183 41.72 31.91 -14.90
C GLY A 183 40.91 30.89 -14.10
N VAL A 184 40.56 31.21 -12.85
CA VAL A 184 39.68 30.37 -12.03
C VAL A 184 38.25 30.39 -12.58
N ALA A 185 37.74 31.52 -13.06
CA ALA A 185 36.41 31.61 -13.68
C ALA A 185 36.33 30.86 -15.01
N TRP A 186 37.38 30.91 -15.85
CA TRP A 186 37.46 30.12 -17.08
C TRP A 186 37.57 28.62 -16.78
N TRP A 187 38.37 28.23 -15.78
CA TRP A 187 38.43 26.85 -15.29
C TRP A 187 37.11 26.38 -14.66
N TYR A 188 36.39 27.25 -13.94
CA TYR A 188 35.06 26.97 -13.39
C TYR A 188 33.99 26.85 -14.48
N TRP A 189 34.07 27.66 -15.54
CA TRP A 189 33.12 27.66 -16.66
C TRP A 189 33.31 26.42 -17.55
N GLU A 190 34.55 26.03 -17.85
CA GLU A 190 34.88 24.81 -18.60
C GLU A 190 34.53 23.54 -17.80
N ALA A 191 34.79 23.53 -16.49
CA ALA A 191 34.48 22.40 -15.61
C ALA A 191 32.98 22.23 -15.30
N SER A 192 32.16 23.28 -15.46
CA SER A 192 30.70 23.24 -15.26
C SER A 192 29.91 22.91 -16.52
N GLY A 193 30.47 23.12 -17.71
CA GLY A 193 29.86 22.76 -19.00
C GLY A 193 29.68 21.25 -19.20
N GLN A 194 30.62 20.43 -18.72
CA GLN A 194 30.53 18.96 -18.83
C GLN A 194 29.55 18.31 -17.82
N ARG A 195 29.20 19.01 -16.73
CA ARG A 195 28.25 18.51 -15.72
C ARG A 195 26.80 18.68 -16.19
N HIS A 196 26.47 19.81 -16.83
CA HIS A 196 25.12 20.06 -17.35
C HIS A 196 24.71 19.10 -18.46
N ALA A 197 25.63 18.67 -19.33
CA ALA A 197 25.33 17.68 -20.38
C ALA A 197 25.03 16.28 -19.79
N ARG A 198 25.80 15.85 -18.78
CA ARG A 198 25.55 14.59 -18.06
C ARG A 198 24.33 14.64 -17.16
N ASP A 199 23.99 15.81 -16.63
CA ASP A 199 22.79 16.01 -15.80
C ASP A 199 21.53 16.08 -16.66
N LEU A 200 21.62 16.60 -17.90
CA LEU A 200 20.53 16.53 -18.88
C LEU A 200 20.31 15.10 -19.37
N GLU A 201 21.38 14.36 -19.73
CA GLU A 201 21.29 12.94 -20.07
C GLU A 201 20.83 12.07 -18.88
N ARG A 202 21.29 12.36 -17.65
CA ARG A 202 20.77 11.72 -16.42
C ARG A 202 19.34 12.11 -16.11
N GLN A 203 18.89 13.32 -16.42
CA GLN A 203 17.49 13.71 -16.23
C GLN A 203 16.59 13.11 -17.31
N GLU A 204 17.10 12.89 -18.52
CA GLU A 204 16.39 12.20 -19.59
C GLU A 204 16.31 10.68 -19.30
N GLN A 205 17.39 10.10 -18.78
CA GLN A 205 17.42 8.72 -18.25
C GLN A 205 16.72 8.54 -16.89
N ALA A 206 16.59 9.58 -16.05
CA ALA A 206 15.82 9.53 -14.79
C ALA A 206 14.33 9.87 -14.99
N LYS A 207 13.99 10.56 -16.09
CA LYS A 207 12.61 10.64 -16.60
C LYS A 207 12.20 9.32 -17.27
N ALA A 208 13.13 8.63 -17.92
CA ALA A 208 13.03 7.21 -18.21
C ALA A 208 13.33 6.38 -16.94
N GLY A 209 12.53 6.58 -15.89
CA GLY A 209 12.55 5.70 -14.72
C GLY A 209 12.51 4.23 -15.16
N PRO A 210 13.01 3.29 -14.31
CA PRO A 210 13.14 1.87 -14.68
C PRO A 210 11.89 1.44 -15.43
N ASN A 211 12.08 0.98 -16.66
CA ASN A 211 11.06 0.75 -17.67
C ASN A 211 9.76 0.26 -17.00
N GLN A 212 8.83 1.19 -16.70
CA GLN A 212 7.63 0.86 -15.92
C GLN A 212 6.70 -0.07 -16.72
N GLN A 213 7.04 -0.35 -17.98
CA GLN A 213 6.41 -1.36 -18.82
C GLN A 213 6.72 -2.80 -18.39
N GLU A 214 7.64 -3.06 -17.45
CA GLU A 214 7.97 -4.42 -17.01
C GLU A 214 7.49 -4.80 -15.59
N VAL A 215 6.77 -3.93 -14.88
CA VAL A 215 6.36 -4.24 -13.48
C VAL A 215 4.93 -4.80 -13.35
N PHE A 216 4.15 -4.86 -14.44
CA PHE A 216 2.96 -5.74 -14.53
C PHE A 216 2.82 -6.31 -15.94
N SER A 217 3.62 -7.32 -16.29
CA SER A 217 3.25 -8.24 -17.38
C SER A 217 2.29 -9.35 -16.92
N GLN A 218 1.95 -9.38 -15.63
CA GLN A 218 0.91 -10.24 -15.07
C GLN A 218 -0.48 -9.63 -15.32
N ALA A 219 -1.42 -10.47 -15.75
CA ALA A 219 -2.82 -10.08 -15.89
C ALA A 219 -3.32 -9.42 -14.60
N SER A 220 -4.05 -8.31 -14.70
CA SER A 220 -4.67 -7.62 -13.57
C SER A 220 -6.17 -7.51 -13.77
N ILE A 221 -6.94 -7.76 -12.70
CA ILE A 221 -8.40 -7.83 -12.74
C ILE A 221 -9.03 -7.07 -11.58
N ALA A 222 -10.08 -6.30 -11.88
CA ALA A 222 -11.02 -5.81 -10.88
C ALA A 222 -12.34 -6.56 -10.98
N VAL A 223 -12.92 -6.95 -9.85
CA VAL A 223 -14.27 -7.53 -9.80
C VAL A 223 -15.22 -6.47 -9.26
N LEU A 224 -16.15 -6.02 -10.10
CA LEU A 224 -17.18 -5.08 -9.69
C LEU A 224 -18.26 -5.77 -8.87
N PRO A 225 -18.94 -5.06 -7.95
CA PRO A 225 -20.12 -5.56 -7.26
C PRO A 225 -21.14 -6.06 -8.27
N PHE A 226 -21.55 -7.33 -8.11
CA PHE A 226 -22.56 -7.90 -8.99
C PHE A 226 -23.90 -7.23 -8.68
N ASP A 227 -24.62 -6.83 -9.73
CA ASP A 227 -25.94 -6.23 -9.57
C ASP A 227 -26.93 -7.25 -9.01
N ASN A 228 -27.65 -6.88 -7.95
CA ASN A 228 -28.78 -7.66 -7.48
C ASN A 228 -30.00 -7.40 -8.38
N LEU A 229 -30.36 -8.41 -9.17
CA LEU A 229 -31.54 -8.41 -10.03
C LEU A 229 -32.68 -9.26 -9.45
N SER A 230 -32.62 -9.56 -8.16
CA SER A 230 -33.69 -10.22 -7.40
C SER A 230 -34.79 -9.22 -7.06
N ASP A 231 -36.02 -9.69 -6.81
CA ASP A 231 -37.16 -8.81 -6.50
C ASP A 231 -37.10 -8.24 -5.07
N ASP A 232 -36.19 -8.74 -4.23
CA ASP A 232 -36.00 -8.35 -2.83
C ASP A 232 -34.65 -7.63 -2.63
N PRO A 233 -34.65 -6.30 -2.35
CA PRO A 233 -33.45 -5.56 -2.00
C PRO A 233 -32.75 -6.08 -0.74
N ALA A 234 -33.46 -6.76 0.16
CA ALA A 234 -32.84 -7.36 1.35
C ALA A 234 -31.88 -8.51 0.99
N GLN A 235 -31.84 -8.96 -0.27
CA GLN A 235 -30.89 -9.97 -0.76
C GLN A 235 -29.60 -9.38 -1.34
N GLU A 236 -29.38 -8.07 -1.20
CA GLU A 236 -28.17 -7.39 -1.66
C GLU A 236 -26.89 -8.05 -1.11
N TYR A 237 -26.92 -8.47 0.16
CA TYR A 237 -25.81 -9.17 0.82
C TYR A 237 -25.38 -10.44 0.08
N PHE A 238 -26.29 -11.07 -0.66
CA PHE A 238 -26.03 -12.30 -1.38
C PHE A 238 -25.19 -12.04 -2.64
N ALA A 239 -25.55 -11.00 -3.41
CA ALA A 239 -24.78 -10.59 -4.58
C ALA A 239 -23.39 -10.06 -4.17
N ASP A 240 -23.33 -9.29 -3.08
CA ASP A 240 -22.07 -8.80 -2.50
C ASP A 240 -21.19 -9.94 -2.00
N GLY A 241 -21.81 -10.94 -1.35
CA GLY A 241 -21.13 -12.15 -0.88
C GLY A 241 -20.48 -12.93 -2.02
N ILE A 242 -21.22 -13.18 -3.10
CA ILE A 242 -20.70 -13.87 -4.29
C ILE A 242 -19.54 -13.06 -4.91
N THR A 243 -19.69 -11.74 -5.00
CA THR A 243 -18.62 -10.86 -5.53
C THR A 243 -17.33 -11.02 -4.71
N GLU A 244 -17.46 -10.94 -3.39
CA GLU A 244 -16.32 -11.05 -2.46
C GLU A 244 -15.67 -12.44 -2.51
N ASP A 245 -16.45 -13.50 -2.61
CA ASP A 245 -15.92 -14.86 -2.73
C ASP A 245 -15.19 -15.07 -4.06
N ILE A 246 -15.65 -14.47 -5.17
CA ILE A 246 -14.94 -14.49 -6.45
C ILE A 246 -13.61 -13.74 -6.33
N ILE A 247 -13.59 -12.56 -5.67
CA ILE A 247 -12.35 -11.82 -5.38
C ILE A 247 -11.39 -12.72 -4.60
N MET A 248 -11.84 -13.33 -3.51
CA MET A 248 -11.02 -14.22 -2.70
C MET A 248 -10.49 -15.43 -3.48
N ALA A 249 -11.32 -16.05 -4.33
CA ALA A 249 -10.93 -17.19 -5.14
C ALA A 249 -9.88 -16.81 -6.20
N LEU A 250 -10.05 -15.68 -6.88
CA LEU A 250 -9.11 -15.18 -7.87
C LEU A 250 -7.79 -14.75 -7.23
N SER A 251 -7.81 -14.18 -6.02
CA SER A 251 -6.59 -13.79 -5.29
C SER A 251 -5.68 -14.96 -4.92
N ARG A 252 -6.16 -16.21 -5.00
CA ARG A 252 -5.32 -17.41 -4.82
C ARG A 252 -4.43 -17.70 -6.04
N ILE A 253 -4.66 -17.03 -7.17
CA ILE A 253 -3.92 -17.22 -8.42
C ILE A 253 -2.76 -16.24 -8.45
N ARG A 254 -1.53 -16.74 -8.31
CA ARG A 254 -0.34 -15.89 -8.16
C ARG A 254 0.01 -15.09 -9.40
N SER A 255 -0.40 -15.58 -10.57
CA SER A 255 -0.19 -14.92 -11.85
C SER A 255 -1.20 -13.82 -12.16
N LEU A 256 -2.18 -13.58 -11.27
CA LEU A 256 -3.29 -12.65 -11.47
C LEU A 256 -3.32 -11.62 -10.34
N ALA A 257 -3.07 -10.36 -10.66
CA ALA A 257 -3.23 -9.27 -9.70
C ALA A 257 -4.72 -8.93 -9.55
N VAL A 258 -5.28 -9.06 -8.35
CA VAL A 258 -6.71 -8.83 -8.07
C VAL A 258 -6.89 -7.57 -7.23
N ILE A 259 -7.77 -6.68 -7.66
CA ILE A 259 -8.12 -5.47 -6.89
C ILE A 259 -9.03 -5.83 -5.72
N ALA A 260 -8.71 -5.27 -4.55
CA ALA A 260 -9.46 -5.49 -3.32
C ALA A 260 -10.90 -4.96 -3.40
N ARG A 261 -11.79 -5.63 -2.65
CA ARG A 261 -13.22 -5.32 -2.54
C ARG A 261 -13.51 -3.84 -2.31
N ASN A 262 -12.86 -3.22 -1.32
CA ASN A 262 -13.15 -1.83 -0.95
C ASN A 262 -12.90 -0.84 -2.10
N SER A 263 -11.91 -1.13 -2.96
CA SER A 263 -11.57 -0.31 -4.12
C SER A 263 -12.55 -0.46 -5.27
N THR A 264 -13.24 -1.60 -5.41
CA THR A 264 -14.24 -1.82 -6.47
C THR A 264 -15.67 -1.46 -6.03
N PHE A 265 -15.98 -1.56 -4.74
CA PHE A 265 -17.31 -1.30 -4.20
C PHE A 265 -17.75 0.17 -4.28
N VAL A 266 -16.81 1.10 -4.47
CA VAL A 266 -17.12 2.51 -4.75
C VAL A 266 -17.88 2.69 -6.08
N TYR A 267 -17.82 1.72 -6.99
CA TYR A 267 -18.53 1.71 -8.27
C TYR A 267 -19.93 1.11 -8.18
N LYS A 268 -20.33 0.61 -7.00
CA LYS A 268 -21.65 0.00 -6.79
C LYS A 268 -22.78 0.96 -7.16
N GLY A 269 -23.71 0.50 -7.99
CA GLY A 269 -24.87 1.28 -8.44
C GLY A 269 -24.53 2.50 -9.31
N LYS A 270 -23.28 2.62 -9.78
CA LYS A 270 -22.86 3.71 -10.67
C LYS A 270 -22.72 3.17 -12.09
N ALA A 271 -23.33 3.87 -13.04
CA ALA A 271 -23.08 3.63 -14.46
C ALA A 271 -21.77 4.32 -14.86
N VAL A 272 -20.66 3.56 -14.84
CA VAL A 272 -19.33 4.04 -15.25
C VAL A 272 -18.84 3.18 -16.42
N ASN A 273 -18.14 3.80 -17.37
CA ASN A 273 -17.54 3.06 -18.49
C ASN A 273 -16.40 2.16 -17.98
N VAL A 274 -16.39 0.89 -18.37
CA VAL A 274 -15.38 -0.10 -17.99
C VAL A 274 -13.95 0.35 -18.31
N GLN A 275 -13.74 1.11 -19.39
CA GLN A 275 -12.43 1.66 -19.75
C GLN A 275 -11.96 2.74 -18.76
N GLU A 276 -12.91 3.53 -18.23
CA GLU A 276 -12.62 4.50 -17.17
C GLU A 276 -12.26 3.77 -15.87
N ILE A 277 -13.01 2.73 -15.51
CA ILE A 277 -12.70 1.86 -14.36
C ILE A 277 -11.31 1.25 -14.49
N GLY A 278 -10.95 0.74 -15.67
CA GLY A 278 -9.62 0.19 -15.94
C GLY A 278 -8.50 1.21 -15.74
N ARG A 279 -8.69 2.44 -16.20
CA ARG A 279 -7.73 3.54 -15.99
C ARG A 279 -7.66 3.96 -14.52
N ASP A 280 -8.80 4.03 -13.87
CA ASP A 280 -8.98 4.46 -12.49
C ASP A 280 -8.33 3.50 -11.49
N LEU A 281 -8.46 2.19 -11.73
CA LEU A 281 -7.94 1.12 -10.88
C LEU A 281 -6.60 0.54 -11.39
N GLY A 282 -6.14 0.94 -12.57
CA GLY A 282 -4.91 0.43 -13.18
C GLY A 282 -4.99 -1.06 -13.58
N VAL A 283 -6.16 -1.54 -14.01
CA VAL A 283 -6.38 -2.96 -14.35
C VAL A 283 -6.58 -3.19 -15.83
N ARG A 284 -6.08 -4.34 -16.32
CA ARG A 284 -6.24 -4.79 -17.71
C ARG A 284 -7.62 -5.38 -17.98
N TYR A 285 -8.22 -5.99 -16.97
CA TYR A 285 -9.51 -6.68 -17.07
C TYR A 285 -10.47 -6.26 -15.97
N VAL A 286 -11.76 -6.27 -16.29
CA VAL A 286 -12.86 -6.07 -15.34
C VAL A 286 -13.83 -7.23 -15.47
N LEU A 287 -14.17 -7.83 -14.33
CA LEU A 287 -15.28 -8.77 -14.18
C LEU A 287 -16.48 -8.00 -13.66
N GLU A 288 -17.58 -8.06 -14.39
CA GLU A 288 -18.87 -7.53 -13.97
C GLU A 288 -19.97 -8.57 -14.17
N GLY A 289 -21.09 -8.39 -13.48
CA GLY A 289 -22.12 -9.40 -13.47
C GLY A 289 -23.36 -9.02 -12.71
N SER A 290 -24.30 -9.96 -12.66
CA SER A 290 -25.50 -9.83 -11.87
C SER A 290 -25.90 -11.15 -11.25
N VAL A 291 -26.57 -11.07 -10.11
CA VAL A 291 -27.15 -12.21 -9.40
C VAL A 291 -28.65 -12.00 -9.29
N ARG A 292 -29.42 -13.02 -9.64
CA ARG A 292 -30.84 -13.11 -9.33
C ARG A 292 -31.10 -14.38 -8.57
N ARG A 293 -31.60 -14.24 -7.35
CA ARG A 293 -32.06 -15.35 -6.53
C ARG A 293 -33.59 -15.33 -6.48
N ALA A 294 -34.20 -16.46 -6.83
CA ALA A 294 -35.63 -16.67 -6.80
C ALA A 294 -35.90 -18.05 -6.21
N ASP A 295 -36.59 -18.09 -5.07
CA ASP A 295 -36.84 -19.29 -4.29
C ASP A 295 -35.55 -20.08 -4.02
N ASP A 296 -35.43 -21.26 -4.62
CA ASP A 296 -34.32 -22.19 -4.48
C ASP A 296 -33.36 -22.16 -5.68
N ARG A 297 -33.48 -21.17 -6.56
CA ARG A 297 -32.64 -21.03 -7.75
C ARG A 297 -31.86 -19.73 -7.76
N VAL A 298 -30.63 -19.82 -8.25
CA VAL A 298 -29.75 -18.68 -8.46
C VAL A 298 -29.35 -18.64 -9.93
N ARG A 299 -29.48 -17.45 -10.51
CA ARG A 299 -28.95 -17.11 -11.81
C ARG A 299 -27.81 -16.11 -11.65
N ILE A 300 -26.63 -16.49 -12.11
CA ILE A 300 -25.45 -15.62 -12.13
C ILE A 300 -25.13 -15.33 -13.60
N LEU A 301 -25.04 -14.05 -13.94
CA LEU A 301 -24.44 -13.59 -15.19
C LEU A 301 -23.08 -13.01 -14.85
N ALA A 302 -22.03 -13.45 -15.54
CA ALA A 302 -20.70 -12.93 -15.36
C ALA A 302 -20.06 -12.68 -16.72
N GLN A 303 -19.34 -11.56 -16.86
CA GLN A 303 -18.61 -11.24 -18.08
C GLN A 303 -17.26 -10.59 -17.77
N LEU A 304 -16.26 -11.01 -18.52
CA LEU A 304 -14.90 -10.52 -18.45
C LEU A 304 -14.64 -9.58 -19.62
N ILE A 305 -14.22 -8.36 -19.31
CA ILE A 305 -14.03 -7.28 -20.26
C ILE A 305 -12.59 -6.80 -20.21
N ASP A 306 -12.00 -6.64 -21.39
CA ASP A 306 -10.71 -5.99 -21.61
C ASP A 306 -10.90 -4.47 -21.54
N THR A 307 -10.20 -3.80 -20.61
CA THR A 307 -10.40 -2.38 -20.33
C THR A 307 -9.73 -1.44 -21.34
N GLU A 308 -8.77 -1.91 -22.12
CA GLU A 308 -8.12 -1.10 -23.16
C GLU A 308 -9.02 -1.01 -24.40
N THR A 309 -9.56 -2.16 -24.81
CA THR A 309 -10.36 -2.29 -26.04
C THR A 309 -11.87 -2.12 -25.79
N GLY A 310 -12.31 -2.31 -24.54
CA GLY A 310 -13.73 -2.45 -24.20
C GLY A 310 -14.34 -3.77 -24.70
N SER A 311 -13.51 -4.70 -25.18
CA SER A 311 -14.00 -5.96 -25.76
C SER A 311 -14.34 -6.98 -24.67
N ARG A 312 -15.43 -7.72 -24.88
CA ARG A 312 -15.85 -8.78 -23.98
C ARG A 312 -15.15 -10.08 -24.37
N LEU A 313 -14.24 -10.53 -23.50
CA LEU A 313 -13.44 -11.74 -23.70
C LEU A 313 -14.23 -13.00 -23.39
N TRP A 314 -15.10 -12.93 -22.40
CA TRP A 314 -15.93 -14.05 -21.97
C TRP A 314 -17.23 -13.53 -21.35
N ALA A 315 -18.29 -14.28 -21.52
CA ALA A 315 -19.58 -14.01 -20.89
C ALA A 315 -20.35 -15.32 -20.75
N GLU A 316 -20.90 -15.56 -19.57
CA GLU A 316 -21.63 -16.79 -19.33
C GLU A 316 -22.76 -16.59 -18.33
N ARG A 317 -23.72 -17.51 -18.43
CA ARG A 317 -24.88 -17.58 -17.56
C ARG A 317 -24.90 -18.92 -16.84
N PHE A 318 -24.97 -18.85 -15.53
CA PHE A 318 -25.08 -19.99 -14.65
C PHE A 318 -26.47 -20.01 -14.03
N ASP A 319 -27.27 -21.01 -14.38
CA ASP A 319 -28.51 -21.31 -13.66
C ASP A 319 -28.29 -22.56 -12.81
N ARG A 320 -28.41 -22.40 -11.49
CA ARG A 320 -28.19 -23.48 -10.51
C ARG A 320 -29.26 -23.43 -9.43
N GLU A 321 -29.37 -24.53 -8.69
CA GLU A 321 -30.02 -24.49 -7.37
C GLU A 321 -29.14 -23.70 -6.40
N VAL A 322 -29.74 -23.10 -5.38
CA VAL A 322 -28.99 -22.27 -4.41
C VAL A 322 -27.95 -23.10 -3.66
N SER A 323 -28.23 -24.39 -3.43
CA SER A 323 -27.32 -25.39 -2.86
C SER A 323 -26.05 -25.59 -3.68
N ASP A 324 -26.13 -25.41 -5.00
CA ASP A 324 -25.04 -25.60 -5.95
C ASP A 324 -24.33 -24.29 -6.34
N VAL A 325 -24.61 -23.19 -5.63
CA VAL A 325 -24.02 -21.87 -5.95
C VAL A 325 -22.49 -21.88 -5.93
N PHE A 326 -21.89 -22.68 -5.05
CA PHE A 326 -20.43 -22.84 -4.99
C PHE A 326 -19.85 -23.47 -6.27
N ALA A 327 -20.59 -24.34 -6.95
CA ALA A 327 -20.14 -24.90 -8.22
C ALA A 327 -20.10 -23.83 -9.32
N ALA A 328 -21.06 -22.90 -9.31
CA ALA A 328 -21.06 -21.76 -10.23
C ALA A 328 -19.86 -20.84 -9.97
N GLN A 329 -19.52 -20.56 -8.70
CA GLN A 329 -18.31 -19.79 -8.36
C GLN A 329 -17.04 -20.47 -8.89
N ASP A 330 -16.89 -21.77 -8.66
CA ASP A 330 -15.72 -22.51 -9.16
C ASP A 330 -15.63 -22.49 -10.70
N GLU A 331 -16.78 -22.56 -11.40
CA GLU A 331 -16.85 -22.45 -12.86
C GLU A 331 -16.43 -21.05 -13.34
N VAL A 332 -16.92 -19.98 -12.69
CA VAL A 332 -16.52 -18.59 -13.01
C VAL A 332 -15.00 -18.44 -12.90
N THR A 333 -14.39 -18.88 -11.79
CA THR A 333 -12.93 -18.79 -11.61
C THR A 333 -12.17 -19.56 -12.68
N ARG A 334 -12.58 -20.80 -13.01
CA ARG A 334 -11.94 -21.59 -14.06
C ARG A 334 -12.08 -20.95 -15.45
N ASN A 335 -13.24 -20.39 -15.75
CA ASN A 335 -13.50 -19.79 -17.06
C ASN A 335 -12.72 -18.48 -17.22
N ILE A 336 -12.54 -17.70 -16.15
CA ILE A 336 -11.66 -16.52 -16.15
C ILE A 336 -10.20 -16.93 -16.42
N VAL A 337 -9.70 -17.93 -15.70
CA VAL A 337 -8.34 -18.46 -15.93
C VAL A 337 -8.16 -18.89 -17.38
N ALA A 338 -9.13 -19.65 -17.91
CA ALA A 338 -9.08 -20.13 -19.28
C ALA A 338 -9.12 -18.98 -20.30
N ALA A 339 -10.02 -18.00 -20.11
CA ALA A 339 -10.15 -16.84 -20.98
C ALA A 339 -8.87 -15.98 -20.99
N LEU A 340 -8.22 -15.85 -19.82
CA LEU A 340 -6.96 -15.13 -19.66
C LEU A 340 -5.72 -15.95 -20.02
N HIS A 341 -5.89 -17.22 -20.40
CA HIS A 341 -4.80 -18.15 -20.72
C HIS A 341 -3.73 -18.22 -19.60
N LEU A 342 -4.16 -18.14 -18.34
CA LEU A 342 -3.24 -18.20 -17.20
C LEU A 342 -2.80 -19.64 -16.96
N GLU A 343 -1.50 -19.85 -16.79
CA GLU A 343 -0.97 -21.13 -16.34
C GLU A 343 -1.38 -21.34 -14.88
N LEU A 344 -2.21 -22.35 -14.60
CA LEU A 344 -2.46 -22.83 -13.24
C LEU A 344 -1.61 -24.08 -12.98
N PRO A 345 -0.55 -23.98 -12.17
CA PRO A 345 0.09 -25.17 -11.63
C PRO A 345 -0.94 -26.04 -10.92
N ALA A 346 -0.85 -27.36 -11.03
CA ALA A 346 -1.81 -28.29 -10.41
C ALA A 346 -1.96 -28.08 -8.88
N ALA A 347 -0.93 -27.57 -8.21
CA ALA A 347 -0.96 -27.22 -6.80
C ALA A 347 -1.87 -25.99 -6.49
N GLU A 348 -2.01 -25.06 -7.42
CA GLU A 348 -2.93 -23.91 -7.29
C GLU A 348 -4.38 -24.35 -7.54
N LEU A 349 -4.60 -25.29 -8.47
CA LEU A 349 -5.92 -25.87 -8.72
C LEU A 349 -6.50 -26.54 -7.46
N GLU A 350 -5.69 -27.25 -6.68
CA GLU A 350 -6.11 -27.86 -5.40
C GLU A 350 -6.31 -26.82 -4.28
N ARG A 351 -5.64 -25.66 -4.35
CA ARG A 351 -5.90 -24.53 -3.43
C ARG A 351 -7.20 -23.81 -3.76
N VAL A 352 -7.56 -23.67 -5.04
CA VAL A 352 -8.84 -23.10 -5.47
C VAL A 352 -10.01 -24.01 -5.08
N LYS A 353 -9.84 -25.35 -5.16
CA LYS A 353 -10.88 -26.33 -4.80
C LYS A 353 -11.18 -26.46 -3.30
N ARG A 354 -10.35 -25.93 -2.41
CA ARG A 354 -10.61 -25.97 -0.96
C ARG A 354 -11.79 -25.06 -0.63
N LYS A 355 -12.98 -25.66 -0.55
CA LYS A 355 -14.22 -25.05 -0.07
C LYS A 355 -14.22 -25.02 1.45
N ASP A 356 -14.54 -23.86 2.01
CA ASP A 356 -14.59 -23.67 3.46
C ASP A 356 -15.87 -24.26 4.08
N THR A 357 -16.95 -24.43 3.29
CA THR A 357 -18.16 -25.17 3.66
C THR A 357 -18.88 -25.70 2.41
N ILE A 358 -19.72 -26.73 2.58
CA ILE A 358 -20.71 -27.19 1.59
C ILE A 358 -22.15 -26.95 2.06
N VAL A 359 -22.34 -26.43 3.28
CA VAL A 359 -23.64 -26.24 3.90
C VAL A 359 -24.16 -24.84 3.59
N MET A 360 -25.08 -24.76 2.62
CA MET A 360 -25.60 -23.49 2.12
C MET A 360 -26.23 -22.59 3.20
N GLN A 361 -26.86 -23.18 4.22
CA GLN A 361 -27.46 -22.41 5.32
C GLN A 361 -26.41 -21.77 6.23
N ALA A 362 -25.30 -22.47 6.49
CA ALA A 362 -24.18 -21.91 7.26
C ALA A 362 -23.54 -20.74 6.51
N TYR A 363 -23.39 -20.89 5.19
CA TYR A 363 -22.93 -19.85 4.29
C TYR A 363 -23.84 -18.61 4.28
N ASP A 364 -25.15 -18.78 4.15
CA ASP A 364 -26.12 -17.67 4.16
C ASP A 364 -26.01 -16.84 5.46
N TYR A 365 -25.78 -17.48 6.61
CA TYR A 365 -25.55 -16.78 7.88
C TYR A 365 -24.24 -15.99 7.91
N VAL A 366 -23.14 -16.52 7.36
CA VAL A 366 -21.87 -15.79 7.25
C VAL A 366 -22.01 -14.56 6.36
N LEU A 367 -22.72 -14.67 5.24
CA LEU A 367 -22.97 -13.53 4.35
C LEU A 367 -23.81 -12.45 5.01
N ARG A 368 -24.92 -12.81 5.66
CA ARG A 368 -25.75 -11.85 6.41
C ARG A 368 -24.95 -11.12 7.48
N ARG A 369 -24.04 -11.83 8.15
CA ARG A 369 -23.17 -11.22 9.14
C ARG A 369 -22.17 -10.23 8.53
N ARG A 370 -21.56 -10.58 7.38
CA ARG A 370 -20.65 -9.67 6.66
C ARG A 370 -21.36 -8.35 6.38
N ASP A 371 -22.58 -8.42 5.87
CA ASP A 371 -23.43 -7.25 5.62
C ASP A 371 -23.71 -6.44 6.89
N ILE A 372 -24.13 -7.10 7.97
CA ILE A 372 -24.35 -6.44 9.28
C ILE A 372 -23.09 -5.71 9.78
N SER A 373 -21.90 -6.22 9.47
CA SER A 373 -20.62 -5.67 9.94
C SER A 373 -20.17 -4.42 9.19
N LEU A 374 -20.77 -4.11 8.04
CA LEU A 374 -20.55 -2.85 7.32
C LEU A 374 -21.07 -1.63 8.11
N HIS A 375 -21.98 -1.86 9.07
CA HIS A 375 -22.54 -0.83 9.94
C HIS A 375 -22.21 -1.15 11.41
N TYR A 376 -21.13 -0.57 11.91
CA TYR A 376 -20.63 -0.85 13.25
C TYR A 376 -21.50 -0.20 14.35
N SER A 377 -22.23 -1.02 15.12
CA SER A 377 -22.96 -0.61 16.31
C SER A 377 -22.98 -1.74 17.36
N PRO A 378 -23.20 -1.44 18.66
CA PRO A 378 -23.27 -2.48 19.69
C PRO A 378 -24.40 -3.51 19.42
N GLU A 379 -25.52 -3.06 18.85
CA GLU A 379 -26.64 -3.93 18.47
C GLU A 379 -26.30 -4.77 17.24
N SER A 380 -25.58 -4.21 16.26
CA SER A 380 -25.15 -4.94 15.08
C SER A 380 -24.13 -6.02 15.42
N GLN A 381 -23.22 -5.77 16.37
CA GLN A 381 -22.29 -6.78 16.89
C GLN A 381 -22.99 -7.97 17.55
N LYS A 382 -24.04 -7.71 18.34
CA LYS A 382 -24.82 -8.80 18.96
C LYS A 382 -25.49 -9.67 17.89
N ARG A 383 -26.14 -9.05 16.91
CA ARG A 383 -26.77 -9.76 15.78
C ARG A 383 -25.74 -10.51 14.93
N ALA A 384 -24.58 -9.91 14.68
CA ALA A 384 -23.48 -10.54 13.96
C ALA A 384 -23.00 -11.81 14.68
N LYS A 385 -22.80 -11.74 16.00
CA LYS A 385 -22.44 -12.91 16.82
C LYS A 385 -23.50 -14.01 16.76
N GLU A 386 -24.78 -13.65 16.80
CA GLU A 386 -25.89 -14.61 16.66
C GLU A 386 -25.86 -15.32 15.30
N MET A 387 -25.53 -14.60 14.21
CA MET A 387 -25.40 -15.23 12.89
C MET A 387 -24.22 -16.22 12.84
N PHE A 388 -23.05 -15.88 13.40
CA PHE A 388 -21.91 -16.82 13.44
C PHE A 388 -22.21 -18.07 14.26
N ASN A 389 -22.84 -17.93 15.43
CA ASN A 389 -23.23 -19.09 16.23
C ASN A 389 -24.12 -20.06 15.42
N LYS A 390 -25.09 -19.53 14.67
CA LYS A 390 -25.94 -20.37 13.80
C LYS A 390 -25.16 -21.03 12.67
N ALA A 391 -24.17 -20.35 12.09
CA ALA A 391 -23.31 -20.95 11.08
C ALA A 391 -22.47 -22.10 11.65
N ILE A 392 -21.87 -21.91 12.82
CA ILE A 392 -21.05 -22.93 13.52
C ILE A 392 -21.92 -24.11 13.99
N GLU A 393 -23.16 -23.86 14.43
CA GLU A 393 -24.11 -24.93 14.78
C GLU A 393 -24.44 -25.83 13.59
N LEU A 394 -24.50 -25.25 12.39
CA LEU A 394 -24.80 -25.97 11.15
C LEU A 394 -23.55 -26.64 10.53
N ASP A 395 -22.40 -26.00 10.62
CA ASP A 395 -21.11 -26.53 10.16
C ASP A 395 -19.98 -26.15 11.13
N PRO A 396 -19.64 -27.01 12.10
CA PRO A 396 -18.60 -26.74 13.09
C PRO A 396 -17.19 -26.59 12.51
N ASN A 397 -16.96 -27.02 11.26
CA ASN A 397 -15.66 -26.91 10.60
C ASN A 397 -15.59 -25.71 9.64
N TYR A 398 -16.63 -24.86 9.58
CA TYR A 398 -16.66 -23.74 8.67
C TYR A 398 -15.70 -22.63 9.12
N ALA A 399 -14.48 -22.63 8.58
CA ALA A 399 -13.40 -21.76 9.03
C ALA A 399 -13.67 -20.24 8.94
N GLN A 400 -14.64 -19.80 8.12
CA GLN A 400 -15.01 -18.39 8.00
C GLN A 400 -16.00 -17.91 9.09
N ALA A 401 -16.62 -18.84 9.84
CA ALA A 401 -17.57 -18.57 10.91
C ALA A 401 -16.88 -18.53 12.28
#